data_AF-L7QWX3-F1
#
_entry.id   AF-L7QWX3-F1
#
_cell.length_a   1.000
_cell.length_b   1.000
_cell.length_c   1.000
_cell.angle_alpha   90.00
_cell.angle_beta   90.00
_cell.angle_gamma   90.00
#
_symmetry.space_group_name_H-M   'P 1'
#
loop_
_entity.id
_entity.type
_entity.pdbx_description
1 polymer ?
#
loop_
_entity_poly.entity_id
_entity_poly.type
_entity_poly.pdbx_seq_one_letter_code
_entity_poly.pdbx_strand_id
1 'polypeptide(L)'
;RRAGNMGWLTFTFGLEKKFKSLCARLEVVRTHQQQESAKFMAHFDRRFIIRDGKRKQDKKVNGKLPVELFELRSNGSALCSRLVQVKADASQLNSAFCYILNVPFETDDESESAIVYVWLGSKSDPDEARLVEQIAEEKFNSPWVSLQVLNEGSEPDNFFWVGLGGRKPYELGADFMKYTRLFRCSNEKGYFTVSEKCT
;
A
#
# COMPACT_ATOMS: atom_id res chain seq x y z
N ARG A 1 10.32 8.01 -8.03
CA ARG A 1 11.08 8.04 -6.75
C ARG A 1 10.74 9.34 -6.02
N ARG A 2 10.11 9.29 -4.84
CA ARG A 2 9.64 10.49 -4.12
C ARG A 2 10.54 10.93 -2.95
N ALA A 3 11.30 9.99 -2.37
CA ALA A 3 12.27 10.27 -1.30
C ALA A 3 13.64 10.69 -1.88
N GLY A 4 14.23 11.75 -1.33
CA GLY A 4 15.56 12.24 -1.70
C GLY A 4 16.70 11.44 -1.07
N ASN A 5 17.93 11.64 -1.54
CA ASN A 5 19.12 10.94 -1.04
C ASN A 5 19.63 11.44 0.32
N MET A 6 19.16 12.61 0.79
CA MET A 6 19.72 13.26 1.97
C MET A 6 19.69 12.39 3.23
N GLY A 7 18.58 11.72 3.53
CA GLY A 7 18.50 10.86 4.72
C GLY A 7 19.49 9.70 4.69
N TRP A 8 19.75 9.13 3.52
CA TRP A 8 20.76 8.09 3.34
C TRP A 8 22.17 8.64 3.57
N LEU A 9 22.50 9.81 2.99
CA LEU A 9 23.80 10.45 3.19
C LEU A 9 24.03 10.81 4.66
N THR A 10 23.02 11.34 5.36
CA THR A 10 23.08 11.64 6.79
C THR A 10 23.34 10.38 7.62
N PHE A 11 22.70 9.25 7.29
CA PHE A 11 22.98 7.98 7.96
C PHE A 11 24.42 7.52 7.71
N THR A 12 24.85 7.43 6.44
CA THR A 12 26.17 6.92 6.05
C THR A 12 27.31 7.74 6.64
N PHE A 13 27.24 9.07 6.56
CA PHE A 13 28.33 9.93 7.04
C PHE A 13 28.25 10.26 8.54
N GLY A 14 27.12 9.98 9.20
CA GLY A 14 26.92 10.29 10.62
C GLY A 14 26.75 9.05 11.51
N LEU A 15 25.66 8.32 11.31
CA LEU A 15 25.22 7.26 12.22
C LEU A 15 25.92 5.92 12.00
N GLU A 16 26.31 5.61 10.76
CA GLU A 16 26.87 4.32 10.41
C GLU A 16 28.11 3.96 11.26
N LYS A 17 29.01 4.93 11.46
CA LYS A 17 30.20 4.74 12.31
C LYS A 17 29.83 4.42 13.76
N LYS A 18 28.80 5.07 14.31
CA LYS A 18 28.32 4.82 15.68
C LYS A 18 27.70 3.44 15.83
N PHE A 19 26.94 2.98 14.83
CA PHE A 19 26.40 1.61 14.85
C PHE A 19 27.49 0.56 14.70
N LYS A 20 28.50 0.80 13.86
CA LYS A 20 29.65 -0.10 13.72
C LYS A 20 30.47 -0.25 15.01
N SER A 21 30.57 0.80 15.84
CA SER A 21 31.22 0.67 17.15
C SER A 21 30.41 -0.12 18.18
N LEU A 22 29.09 -0.20 18.01
CA LEU A 22 28.20 -0.93 18.93
C LEU A 22 27.95 -2.38 18.48
N CYS A 23 27.94 -2.62 17.17
CA CYS A 23 27.66 -3.93 16.57
C CYS A 23 28.82 -4.37 15.69
N ALA A 24 29.64 -5.28 16.20
CA ALA A 24 30.81 -5.82 15.50
C ALA A 24 30.47 -6.49 14.14
N ARG A 25 29.23 -6.99 13.99
CA ARG A 25 28.71 -7.58 12.75
C ARG A 25 27.47 -6.83 12.27
N LEU A 26 27.68 -5.64 11.73
CA LEU A 26 26.63 -4.82 11.13
C LEU A 26 26.62 -4.96 9.60
N GLU A 27 25.49 -5.39 9.05
CA GLU A 27 25.20 -5.32 7.62
C GLU A 27 24.31 -4.10 7.35
N VAL A 28 24.73 -3.23 6.42
CA VAL A 28 23.94 -2.07 6.01
C VAL A 28 23.40 -2.32 4.61
N VAL A 29 22.08 -2.42 4.50
CA VAL A 29 21.39 -2.62 3.22
C VAL A 29 20.54 -1.39 2.91
N ARG A 30 20.71 -0.83 1.71
CA ARG A 30 19.86 0.24 1.19
C ARG A 30 18.81 -0.37 0.29
N THR A 31 17.53 -0.19 0.63
CA THR A 31 16.40 -0.60 -0.21
C THR A 31 15.64 0.62 -0.73
N HIS A 32 14.87 0.40 -1.80
CA HIS A 32 13.90 1.37 -2.29
C HIS A 32 12.49 0.87 -1.98
N GLN A 33 11.54 1.80 -1.88
CA GLN A 33 10.13 1.49 -1.66
C GLN A 33 9.63 0.48 -2.69
N GLN A 34 8.96 -0.57 -2.22
CA GLN A 34 8.49 -1.74 -2.98
C GLN A 34 9.58 -2.68 -3.52
N GLN A 35 10.85 -2.45 -3.15
CA GLN A 35 12.00 -3.31 -3.44
C GLN A 35 12.63 -3.88 -2.15
N GLU A 36 11.83 -4.00 -1.10
CA GLU A 36 12.24 -4.59 0.17
C GLU A 36 12.50 -6.10 0.03
N SER A 37 13.53 -6.61 0.73
CA SER A 37 13.86 -8.02 0.71
C SER A 37 12.90 -8.86 1.55
N ALA A 38 12.76 -10.15 1.25
CA ALA A 38 11.97 -11.08 2.06
C ALA A 38 12.40 -11.08 3.55
N LYS A 39 13.72 -11.00 3.81
CA LYS A 39 14.26 -10.89 5.17
C LYS A 39 13.75 -9.64 5.89
N PHE A 40 13.68 -8.50 5.21
CA PHE A 40 13.10 -7.28 5.81
C PHE A 40 11.61 -7.46 6.05
N MET A 41 10.86 -7.92 5.04
CA MET A 41 9.41 -8.10 5.11
C MET A 41 8.96 -9.04 6.23
N ALA A 42 9.77 -10.07 6.54
CA ALA A 42 9.49 -11.04 7.61
C ALA A 42 9.36 -10.42 9.01
N HIS A 43 9.89 -9.21 9.25
CA HIS A 43 9.80 -8.54 10.56
C HIS A 43 8.42 -7.93 10.83
N PHE A 44 7.55 -7.86 9.81
CA PHE A 44 6.26 -7.17 9.91
C PHE A 44 5.07 -8.13 9.95
N ASP A 45 5.31 -9.44 9.94
CA ASP A 45 4.26 -10.47 9.97
C ASP A 45 3.13 -10.18 8.97
N ARG A 46 3.49 -9.89 7.71
CA ARG A 46 2.55 -9.58 6.61
C ARG A 46 1.78 -8.26 6.75
N ARG A 47 2.07 -7.44 7.76
CA ARG A 47 1.39 -6.17 8.08
C ARG A 47 2.25 -4.94 7.74
N PHE A 48 2.94 -4.98 6.59
CA PHE A 48 3.75 -3.85 6.14
C PHE A 48 2.88 -2.83 5.39
N ILE A 49 2.73 -1.62 5.95
CA ILE A 49 1.89 -0.55 5.38
C ILE A 49 2.76 0.53 4.76
N ILE A 50 2.51 0.83 3.49
CA ILE A 50 3.20 1.85 2.71
C ILE A 50 2.25 3.00 2.47
N ARG A 51 2.47 4.12 3.16
CA ARG A 51 1.74 5.38 2.96
C ARG A 51 2.49 6.31 2.03
N ASP A 52 1.75 7.02 1.20
CA ASP A 52 2.26 8.11 0.39
C ASP A 52 2.40 9.39 1.22
N GLY A 53 3.47 10.16 0.94
CA GLY A 53 3.73 11.44 1.58
C GLY A 53 5.02 11.48 2.40
N LYS A 54 5.12 12.45 3.30
CA LYS A 54 6.30 12.69 4.16
C LYS A 54 5.89 12.71 5.63
N ARG A 55 6.79 12.27 6.50
CA ARG A 55 6.60 12.33 7.96
C ARG A 55 6.54 13.80 8.40
N LYS A 56 5.63 14.12 9.34
CA LYS A 56 5.42 15.47 9.92
C LYS A 56 4.97 16.56 8.92
N GLN A 57 4.49 16.18 7.75
CA GLN A 57 3.86 17.13 6.83
C GLN A 57 2.37 17.16 7.12
N ASP A 58 1.78 18.36 7.15
CA ASP A 58 0.32 18.49 7.19
C ASP A 58 -0.26 17.83 5.94
N LYS A 59 -1.18 16.90 6.15
CA LYS A 59 -1.82 16.12 5.10
C LYS A 59 -3.09 16.80 4.58
N LYS A 60 -3.57 17.85 5.26
CA LYS A 60 -4.83 18.50 4.92
C LYS A 60 -4.76 19.13 3.53
N VAL A 61 -5.74 18.82 2.70
CA VAL A 61 -5.98 19.46 1.40
C VAL A 61 -7.18 20.37 1.58
N ASN A 62 -6.99 21.68 1.35
CA ASN A 62 -8.02 22.70 1.60
C ASN A 62 -8.61 22.63 3.02
N GLY A 63 -7.76 22.37 4.03
CA GLY A 63 -8.16 22.27 5.44
C GLY A 63 -8.76 20.94 5.87
N LYS A 64 -8.98 19.99 4.94
CA LYS A 64 -9.60 18.69 5.21
C LYS A 64 -8.62 17.54 5.07
N LEU A 65 -8.74 16.51 5.90
CA LEU A 65 -7.99 15.27 5.68
C LEU A 65 -8.44 14.63 4.36
N PRO A 66 -7.50 14.11 3.55
CA PRO A 66 -7.85 13.48 2.28
C PRO A 66 -8.42 12.09 2.51
N VAL A 67 -9.28 11.64 1.60
CA VAL A 67 -9.65 10.23 1.49
C VAL A 67 -8.42 9.41 1.14
N GLU A 68 -8.22 8.30 1.83
CA GLU A 68 -7.10 7.38 1.58
C GLU A 68 -7.63 6.02 1.14
N LEU A 69 -7.13 5.51 0.01
CA LEU A 69 -7.39 4.15 -0.45
C LEU A 69 -6.11 3.33 -0.36
N PHE A 70 -6.23 2.12 0.17
CA PHE A 70 -5.15 1.17 0.30
C PHE A 70 -5.51 -0.14 -0.39
N GLU A 71 -4.57 -0.70 -1.14
CA GLU A 71 -4.68 -1.99 -1.82
C GLU A 71 -3.78 -2.99 -1.12
N LEU A 72 -4.32 -4.16 -0.74
CA LEU A 72 -3.53 -5.27 -0.24
C LEU A 72 -2.91 -5.99 -1.43
N ARG A 73 -1.58 -6.00 -1.50
CA ARG A 73 -0.81 -6.67 -2.55
C ARG A 73 -0.03 -7.85 -1.99
N SER A 74 -0.12 -8.98 -2.67
CA SER A 74 0.71 -10.16 -2.40
C SER A 74 1.41 -10.60 -3.68
N ASN A 75 2.73 -10.43 -3.71
CA ASN A 75 3.54 -10.84 -4.85
C ASN A 75 4.27 -12.14 -4.53
N GLY A 76 3.85 -13.23 -5.16
CA GLY A 76 4.50 -14.55 -5.12
C GLY A 76 4.30 -15.34 -3.83
N SER A 77 4.57 -14.75 -2.66
CA SER A 77 4.41 -15.40 -1.35
C SER A 77 3.66 -14.50 -0.38
N ALA A 78 2.86 -15.13 0.48
CA ALA A 78 2.18 -14.50 1.62
C ALA A 78 3.13 -13.69 2.52
N LEU A 79 4.42 -14.04 2.61
CA LEU A 79 5.42 -13.29 3.37
C LEU A 79 5.62 -11.86 2.82
N CYS A 80 5.40 -11.67 1.52
CA CYS A 80 5.66 -10.42 0.82
C CYS A 80 4.43 -9.50 0.72
N SER A 81 3.36 -9.83 1.47
CA SER A 81 2.15 -9.03 1.56
C SER A 81 2.45 -7.61 2.07
N ARG A 82 1.81 -6.63 1.45
CA ARG A 82 1.96 -5.21 1.79
C ARG A 82 0.67 -4.47 1.49
N LEU A 83 0.30 -3.56 2.37
CA LEU A 83 -0.83 -2.66 2.18
C LEU A 83 -0.29 -1.34 1.59
N VAL A 84 -0.62 -1.04 0.34
CA VAL A 84 -0.05 0.11 -0.38
C VAL A 84 -1.11 1.16 -0.57
N GLN A 85 -0.81 2.40 -0.19
CA GLN A 85 -1.66 3.54 -0.52
C GLN A 85 -1.66 3.76 -2.02
N VAL A 86 -2.86 3.80 -2.61
CA VAL A 86 -3.10 4.10 -4.01
C VAL A 86 -3.95 5.37 -4.11
N LYS A 87 -4.17 5.85 -5.34
CA LYS A 87 -5.06 6.98 -5.56
C LYS A 87 -6.47 6.60 -5.13
N ALA A 88 -7.12 7.42 -4.32
CA ALA A 88 -8.54 7.26 -3.98
C ALA A 88 -9.40 7.57 -5.21
N ASP A 89 -9.64 6.56 -6.04
CA ASP A 89 -10.43 6.65 -7.26
C ASP A 89 -11.06 5.29 -7.54
N ALA A 90 -12.35 5.25 -7.86
CA ALA A 90 -13.07 3.99 -8.10
C ALA A 90 -12.45 3.13 -9.21
N SER A 91 -11.75 3.75 -10.18
CA SER A 91 -11.04 3.02 -11.25
C SER A 91 -9.84 2.20 -10.76
N GLN A 92 -9.40 2.36 -9.51
CA GLN A 92 -8.31 1.60 -8.92
C GLN A 92 -8.76 0.28 -8.28
N LEU A 93 -10.07 0.07 -8.13
CA LEU A 93 -10.60 -1.18 -7.59
C LEU A 93 -10.35 -2.34 -8.57
N ASN A 94 -10.29 -3.55 -8.04
CA ASN A 94 -10.25 -4.77 -8.84
C ASN A 94 -10.91 -5.89 -8.04
N SER A 95 -11.84 -6.62 -8.68
CA SER A 95 -12.59 -7.70 -8.02
C SER A 95 -11.70 -8.82 -7.48
N ALA A 96 -10.45 -8.95 -7.94
CA ALA A 96 -9.50 -9.97 -7.47
C ALA A 96 -8.70 -9.55 -6.21
N PHE A 97 -8.86 -8.33 -5.71
CA PHE A 97 -8.06 -7.81 -4.59
C PHE A 97 -8.92 -7.23 -3.47
N CYS A 98 -8.26 -6.98 -2.34
CA CYS A 98 -8.87 -6.40 -1.13
C CYS A 98 -8.35 -4.98 -0.89
N TYR A 99 -9.22 -4.12 -0.36
CA TYR A 99 -8.92 -2.70 -0.17
C TYR A 99 -9.37 -2.18 1.20
N ILE A 100 -8.69 -1.14 1.70
CA ILE A 100 -9.15 -0.33 2.82
C ILE A 100 -9.37 1.09 2.33
N LEU A 101 -10.60 1.59 2.44
CA LEU A 101 -10.97 2.97 2.15
C LEU A 101 -11.22 3.71 3.45
N ASN A 102 -10.39 4.71 3.75
CA ASN A 102 -10.56 5.60 4.89
C ASN A 102 -11.16 6.94 4.43
N VAL A 103 -12.40 7.21 4.82
CA VAL A 103 -13.11 8.44 4.50
C VAL A 103 -13.25 9.29 5.78
N PRO A 104 -12.44 10.36 5.93
CA PRO A 104 -12.52 11.24 7.09
C PRO A 104 -13.80 12.07 7.08
N PHE A 105 -14.35 12.33 8.27
CA PHE A 105 -15.42 13.28 8.51
C PHE A 105 -14.86 14.60 9.04
N GLU A 106 -15.60 15.67 8.80
CA GLU A 106 -15.40 16.91 9.54
C GLU A 106 -16.22 16.83 10.81
N THR A 107 -15.57 16.96 11.95
CA THR A 107 -16.23 17.19 13.22
C THR A 107 -15.81 18.57 13.74
N ASP A 108 -16.70 19.19 14.51
CA ASP A 108 -16.48 20.51 15.11
C ASP A 108 -15.45 20.45 16.27
N ASP A 109 -15.18 19.25 16.78
CA ASP A 109 -14.11 18.96 17.73
C ASP A 109 -12.82 18.52 17.01
N GLU A 110 -11.66 18.64 17.67
CA GLU A 110 -10.38 18.19 17.11
C GLU A 110 -10.26 16.66 16.93
N SER A 111 -11.36 15.91 17.09
CA SER A 111 -11.41 14.46 16.90
C SER A 111 -11.32 14.13 15.42
N GLU A 112 -10.30 13.38 14.99
CA GLU A 112 -10.26 12.83 13.63
C GLU A 112 -11.25 11.65 13.51
N SER A 113 -12.53 11.95 13.28
CA SER A 113 -13.55 10.93 13.03
C SER A 113 -13.52 10.48 11.57
N ALA A 114 -13.77 9.19 11.31
CA ALA A 114 -13.78 8.66 9.96
C ALA A 114 -14.69 7.43 9.83
N ILE A 115 -15.05 7.07 8.60
CA ILE A 115 -15.58 5.76 8.26
C ILE A 115 -14.53 4.99 7.46
N VAL A 116 -14.24 3.78 7.91
CA VAL A 116 -13.26 2.88 7.30
C VAL A 116 -14.02 1.70 6.71
N TYR A 117 -13.91 1.53 5.39
CA TYR A 117 -14.47 0.40 4.68
C TYR A 117 -13.37 -0.59 4.32
N VAL A 118 -13.53 -1.84 4.73
CA VAL A 118 -12.78 -2.97 4.21
C VAL A 118 -13.58 -3.53 3.05
N TRP A 119 -13.10 -3.31 1.83
CA TRP A 119 -13.79 -3.77 0.62
C TRP A 119 -13.14 -5.06 0.13
N LEU A 120 -13.94 -6.11 0.03
CA LEU A 120 -13.55 -7.45 -0.39
C LEU A 120 -14.03 -7.69 -1.81
N GLY A 121 -13.09 -7.77 -2.75
CA GLY A 121 -13.39 -8.13 -4.12
C GLY A 121 -14.00 -9.53 -4.19
N SER A 122 -14.98 -9.73 -5.07
CA SER A 122 -15.72 -10.99 -5.25
C SER A 122 -14.85 -12.18 -5.66
N LYS A 123 -13.64 -11.93 -6.18
CA LYS A 123 -12.64 -12.92 -6.59
C LYS A 123 -11.37 -12.84 -5.76
N SER A 124 -11.38 -12.11 -4.65
CA SER A 124 -10.25 -12.01 -3.74
C SER A 124 -9.95 -13.35 -3.05
N ASP A 125 -8.68 -13.54 -2.68
CA ASP A 125 -8.27 -14.72 -1.94
C ASP A 125 -8.79 -14.67 -0.48
N PRO A 126 -9.40 -15.74 0.06
CA PRO A 126 -9.93 -15.74 1.42
C PRO A 126 -8.88 -15.48 2.51
N ASP A 127 -7.62 -15.85 2.30
CA ASP A 127 -6.54 -15.54 3.25
C ASP A 127 -6.18 -14.05 3.23
N GLU A 128 -6.29 -13.40 2.07
CA GLU A 128 -6.10 -11.96 1.93
C GLU A 128 -7.26 -11.18 2.51
N ALA A 129 -8.50 -11.64 2.33
CA ALA A 129 -9.69 -11.08 2.96
C ALA A 129 -9.54 -11.04 4.50
N ARG A 130 -9.20 -12.19 5.10
CA ARG A 130 -8.95 -12.27 6.55
C ARG A 130 -7.79 -11.37 7.00
N LEU A 131 -6.72 -11.30 6.22
CA LEU A 131 -5.57 -10.45 6.55
C LEU A 131 -5.92 -8.96 6.50
N VAL A 132 -6.67 -8.50 5.48
CA VAL A 132 -7.03 -7.08 5.37
C VAL A 132 -7.97 -6.65 6.50
N GLU A 133 -8.90 -7.52 6.91
CA GLU A 133 -9.80 -7.26 8.04
C GLU A 133 -9.00 -7.11 9.34
N GLN A 134 -8.05 -8.01 9.60
CA GLN A 134 -7.16 -7.91 10.77
C GLN A 134 -6.32 -6.63 10.74
N ILE A 135 -5.78 -6.25 9.58
CA ILE A 135 -5.01 -5.01 9.44
C ILE A 135 -5.90 -3.79 9.71
N ALA A 136 -7.14 -3.80 9.19
CA ALA A 136 -8.09 -2.72 9.40
C ALA A 136 -8.43 -2.56 10.89
N GLU A 137 -8.73 -3.66 11.56
CA GLU A 137 -9.04 -3.67 13.00
C GLU A 137 -7.85 -3.16 13.83
N GLU A 138 -6.64 -3.65 13.57
CA GLU A 138 -5.46 -3.28 14.37
C GLU A 138 -4.92 -1.88 14.10
N LYS A 139 -5.08 -1.36 12.87
CA LYS A 139 -4.34 -0.16 12.41
C LYS A 139 -5.22 1.01 12.00
N PHE A 140 -6.52 0.77 11.78
CA PHE A 140 -7.45 1.80 11.32
C PHE A 140 -8.68 1.92 12.23
N ASN A 141 -8.99 0.93 13.06
CA ASN A 141 -10.09 1.04 14.02
C ASN A 141 -9.70 1.89 15.23
N SER A 142 -10.64 2.70 15.70
CA SER A 142 -10.53 3.46 16.94
C SER A 142 -11.94 3.81 17.44
N PRO A 143 -12.12 4.25 18.70
CA PRO A 143 -13.45 4.60 19.23
C PRO A 143 -14.22 5.67 18.44
N TRP A 144 -13.53 6.46 17.62
CA TRP A 144 -14.07 7.56 16.82
C TRP A 144 -14.26 7.19 15.34
N VAL A 145 -13.96 5.93 15.00
CA VAL A 145 -14.03 5.40 13.63
C VAL A 145 -15.13 4.36 13.53
N SER A 146 -15.95 4.45 12.49
CA SER A 146 -16.87 3.36 12.12
C SER A 146 -16.16 2.45 11.12
N LEU A 147 -15.86 1.21 11.52
CA LEU A 147 -15.28 0.20 10.63
C LEU A 147 -16.38 -0.71 10.08
N GLN A 148 -16.40 -0.90 8.76
CA GLN A 148 -17.37 -1.77 8.07
C GLN A 148 -16.68 -2.67 7.06
N VAL A 149 -17.02 -3.95 7.05
CA VAL A 149 -16.57 -4.90 6.03
C VAL A 149 -17.65 -5.03 4.96
N LEU A 150 -17.28 -4.84 3.71
CA LEU A 150 -18.17 -4.82 2.55
C LEU A 150 -17.69 -5.84 1.52
N ASN A 151 -18.61 -6.68 1.07
CA ASN A 151 -18.41 -7.50 -0.13
C ASN A 151 -18.73 -6.66 -1.37
N GLU A 152 -17.98 -6.88 -2.46
CA GLU A 152 -18.27 -6.29 -3.77
C GLU A 152 -19.75 -6.43 -4.15
N GLY A 153 -20.36 -5.33 -4.58
CA GLY A 153 -21.78 -5.22 -4.92
C GLY A 153 -22.71 -4.89 -3.75
N SER A 154 -22.20 -4.87 -2.51
CA SER A 154 -22.95 -4.45 -1.30
C SER A 154 -22.54 -3.07 -0.80
N GLU A 155 -21.90 -2.25 -1.63
CA GLU A 155 -21.38 -0.95 -1.22
C GLU A 155 -22.52 0.06 -1.00
N PRO A 156 -22.47 0.86 0.09
CA PRO A 156 -23.44 1.91 0.28
C PRO A 156 -23.30 2.97 -0.82
N ASP A 157 -24.43 3.45 -1.34
CA ASP A 157 -24.45 4.53 -2.33
C ASP A 157 -23.83 5.82 -1.77
N ASN A 158 -23.99 6.03 -0.46
CA ASN A 158 -23.54 7.22 0.23
C ASN A 158 -22.15 6.99 0.87
N PHE A 159 -21.29 8.01 0.78
CA PHE A 159 -19.91 8.08 1.28
C PHE A 159 -18.88 7.16 0.61
N PHE A 160 -19.15 5.87 0.36
CA PHE A 160 -18.16 4.97 -0.27
C PHE A 160 -17.79 5.46 -1.67
N TRP A 161 -18.79 5.55 -2.56
CA TRP A 161 -18.56 6.00 -3.94
C TRP A 161 -18.21 7.48 -4.02
N VAL A 162 -18.76 8.32 -3.14
CA VAL A 162 -18.40 9.75 -3.07
C VAL A 162 -16.94 9.93 -2.70
N GLY A 163 -16.43 9.18 -1.70
CA GLY A 163 -15.03 9.21 -1.28
C GLY A 163 -14.07 8.75 -2.39
N LEU A 164 -14.52 7.85 -3.28
CA LEU A 164 -13.77 7.39 -4.45
C LEU A 164 -13.95 8.28 -5.70
N GLY A 165 -14.55 9.45 -5.57
CA GLY A 165 -14.75 10.38 -6.68
C GLY A 165 -15.81 9.92 -7.69
N GLY A 166 -16.84 9.22 -7.21
CA GLY A 166 -17.96 8.68 -7.97
C GLY A 166 -17.74 7.23 -8.43
N ARG A 167 -18.84 6.58 -8.83
CA ARG A 167 -18.81 5.26 -9.48
C ARG A 167 -18.11 5.34 -10.83
N LYS A 168 -17.14 4.46 -11.06
CA LYS A 168 -16.42 4.36 -12.34
C LYS A 168 -16.21 2.88 -12.70
N PRO A 169 -16.06 2.55 -13.98
CA PRO A 169 -15.62 1.22 -14.38
C PRO A 169 -14.26 0.89 -13.77
N TYR A 170 -14.11 -0.35 -13.32
CA TYR A 170 -12.88 -0.89 -12.76
C TYR A 170 -12.68 -2.34 -13.24
N GLU A 171 -11.50 -2.90 -13.04
CA GLU A 171 -11.17 -4.23 -13.57
C GLU A 171 -11.84 -5.35 -12.76
N LEU A 172 -12.49 -6.30 -13.44
CA LEU A 172 -13.21 -7.38 -12.75
C LEU A 172 -12.39 -8.66 -12.55
N GLY A 173 -11.08 -8.60 -12.80
CA GLY A 173 -10.21 -9.76 -12.68
C GLY A 173 -8.74 -9.40 -12.79
N ALA A 174 -7.89 -10.36 -12.42
CA ALA A 174 -6.45 -10.23 -12.44
C ALA A 174 -5.79 -11.42 -13.17
N ASP A 175 -6.29 -11.75 -14.37
CA ASP A 175 -5.76 -12.88 -15.14
C ASP A 175 -4.28 -12.75 -15.46
N PHE A 176 -3.75 -11.52 -15.51
CA PHE A 176 -2.32 -11.26 -15.65
C PHE A 176 -1.47 -11.94 -14.55
N MET A 177 -2.02 -12.19 -13.36
CA MET A 177 -1.33 -12.90 -12.28
C MET A 177 -1.13 -14.39 -12.57
N LYS A 178 -1.89 -14.97 -13.50
CA LYS A 178 -1.80 -16.39 -13.89
C LYS A 178 -0.69 -16.64 -14.90
N TYR A 179 -0.15 -15.59 -15.54
CA TYR A 179 0.84 -15.71 -16.60
C TYR A 179 2.20 -15.20 -16.12
N THR A 180 3.26 -15.97 -16.38
CA THR A 180 4.64 -15.52 -16.18
C THR A 180 5.21 -15.05 -17.51
N ARG A 181 5.77 -13.84 -17.53
CA ARG A 181 6.41 -13.26 -18.73
C ARG A 181 7.89 -13.08 -18.48
N LEU A 182 8.72 -13.60 -19.38
CA LEU A 182 10.17 -13.47 -19.30
C LEU A 182 10.63 -12.36 -20.25
N PHE A 183 11.41 -11.42 -19.74
CA PHE A 183 11.98 -10.34 -20.54
C PHE A 183 13.50 -10.37 -20.48
N ARG A 184 14.14 -10.19 -21.63
CA ARG A 184 15.57 -9.86 -21.71
C ARG A 184 15.70 -8.34 -21.79
N CYS A 185 16.32 -7.76 -20.77
CA CYS A 185 16.72 -6.36 -20.74
C CYS A 185 18.20 -6.24 -21.14
N SER A 186 18.54 -5.37 -22.10
CA SER A 186 19.93 -5.16 -22.55
C SER A 186 20.22 -3.70 -22.90
N ASN A 187 21.44 -3.27 -22.60
CA ASN A 187 22.02 -1.98 -23.01
C ASN A 187 23.09 -2.13 -24.11
N GLU A 188 23.25 -3.32 -24.71
CA GLU A 188 24.31 -3.63 -25.68
C GLU A 188 24.31 -2.67 -26.89
N LYS A 189 23.17 -2.08 -27.24
CA LYS A 189 23.01 -1.15 -28.36
C LYS A 189 23.26 0.33 -28.01
N GLY A 190 23.72 0.62 -26.80
CA GLY A 190 23.88 2.00 -26.31
C GLY A 190 22.57 2.66 -25.84
N TYR A 191 21.44 1.95 -25.89
CA TYR A 191 20.16 2.34 -25.31
C TYR A 191 19.48 1.14 -24.65
N PHE A 192 18.59 1.41 -23.69
CA PHE A 192 17.86 0.36 -22.97
C PHE A 192 16.82 -0.29 -23.88
N THR A 193 16.94 -1.60 -24.03
CA THR A 193 16.02 -2.43 -24.82
C THR A 193 15.43 -3.53 -23.96
N VAL A 194 14.13 -3.77 -24.13
CA VAL A 194 13.39 -4.86 -23.50
C VAL A 194 12.82 -5.71 -24.61
N SER A 195 13.14 -7.01 -24.60
CA SER A 195 12.59 -7.99 -25.53
C SER A 195 11.92 -9.10 -24.75
N GLU A 196 10.66 -9.39 -25.07
CA GLU A 196 9.96 -10.52 -24.47
C GLU A 196 10.51 -11.82 -25.05
N LYS A 197 10.83 -12.76 -24.17
CA LYS A 197 11.15 -14.14 -24.53
C LYS A 197 9.85 -14.92 -24.49
N CYS A 198 9.22 -15.05 -25.64
CA CYS A 198 8.08 -15.96 -25.80
C CYS A 198 8.53 -17.38 -25.46
N THR A 199 7.66 -18.13 -24.79
CA THR A 199 7.78 -19.58 -24.65
C THR A 199 7.13 -20.24 -25.85
#